data_AF-A0A2T1DXU4-F1
#
_entry.id   AF-A0A2T1DXU4-F1
#
_cell.length_a   1.000
_cell.length_b   1.000
_cell.length_c   1.000
_cell.angle_alpha   90.00
_cell.angle_beta   90.00
_cell.angle_gamma   90.00
#
_symmetry.space_group_name_H-M   'P 1'
#
loop_
_entity.id
_entity.type
_entity.pdbx_description
1 polymer ?
#
loop_
_entity_poly.entity_id
_entity_poly.type
_entity_poly.pdbx_seq_one_letter_code
_entity_poly.pdbx_strand_id
1 'polypeptide(L)'
;MSDTDREELHRRIMILRDKAQSGKIHLAEHLADNVLERLERVRLAPDGLVDPNTVDGTVRAMALMMAHFQDREEWKEAISLQQVQEAFFRAIDHQFGELFQVMQERNAEPHQIAGAYVQDANRVQEVAQNLPEFLEKIQEFWKNIADPAWMHSEDQNGIKAIYGGSLFPAGGHSIASSCGLYVDTIILPDPLLRISRLAPHWEPKRLVYEVLRFGLQILRYRSLALAEVDTPIIAIVPDKLDLEEGYSEFIHSMAEGDCLKHVSAMFGRNFESIDELQDYAKQFEQPSDLVAALANPDLLLFDTEASQSLDEQIHEYMQGEGRVFNPQRAGDIILPNFIGRMSQANDLLRRSLELRGTPLIDAETSWRYLNWKLEYDADRLSSTDLTPLHVVRGLQSAARGEMQWLGNIPPEALVEMRQQGATEELREILSRGVSDISASDPANFFQTTDQVVDNIRGAFEQHQQNMTKLRNKTWKFAGVDVGSWIAIGTIEVAAALSGAPTFGVLAFAADQLLDVPKLKELPNKFQEIQKEAKTIKTSPVGLLFQQSKKKR
;
A
#
# COMPACT_ATOMS: atom_id res chain seq x y z
N MET A 1 7.26 -17.33 39.53
CA MET A 1 7.57 -16.06 38.84
C MET A 1 9.08 -15.94 38.86
N SER A 2 9.73 -15.78 37.70
CA SER A 2 11.18 -15.62 37.64
C SER A 2 11.61 -14.26 38.20
N ASP A 3 12.89 -14.06 38.48
CA ASP A 3 13.41 -12.76 38.93
C ASP A 3 13.18 -11.68 37.86
N THR A 4 13.39 -12.02 36.58
CA THR A 4 13.09 -11.14 35.43
C THR A 4 11.63 -10.71 35.38
N ASP A 5 10.69 -11.64 35.60
CA ASP A 5 9.24 -11.32 35.62
C ASP A 5 8.89 -10.34 36.76
N ARG A 6 9.66 -10.39 37.86
CA ARG A 6 9.43 -9.54 39.04
C ARG A 6 9.98 -8.13 38.85
N GLU A 7 11.12 -8.00 38.21
CA GLU A 7 11.67 -6.72 37.77
C GLU A 7 10.72 -6.03 36.78
N GLU A 8 10.19 -6.78 35.81
CA GLU A 8 9.24 -6.25 34.84
C GLU A 8 7.90 -5.86 35.49
N LEU A 9 7.39 -6.67 36.43
CA LEU A 9 6.22 -6.28 37.23
C LEU A 9 6.48 -4.99 38.02
N HIS A 10 7.66 -4.85 38.62
CA HIS A 10 8.02 -3.64 39.35
C HIS A 10 8.03 -2.42 38.43
N ARG A 11 8.70 -2.51 37.26
CA ARG A 11 8.74 -1.45 36.25
C ARG A 11 7.33 -0.98 35.87
N ARG A 12 6.44 -1.90 35.50
CA ARG A 12 5.05 -1.61 35.09
C ARG A 12 4.26 -0.88 36.17
N ILE A 13 4.41 -1.33 37.42
CA ILE A 13 3.73 -0.70 38.56
C ILE A 13 4.26 0.71 38.83
N MET A 14 5.57 0.94 38.70
CA MET A 14 6.15 2.26 38.86
C MET A 14 5.68 3.22 37.75
N ILE A 15 5.58 2.76 36.51
CA ILE A 15 4.97 3.52 35.40
C ILE A 15 3.52 3.90 35.74
N LEU A 16 2.71 2.93 36.18
CA LEU A 16 1.32 3.19 36.55
C LEU A 16 1.20 4.23 37.67
N ARG A 17 2.07 4.17 38.68
CA ARG A 17 2.11 5.17 39.77
C ARG A 17 2.45 6.57 39.26
N ASP A 18 3.44 6.70 38.38
CA ASP A 18 3.82 7.98 37.79
C ASP A 18 2.69 8.59 36.93
N LYS A 19 2.06 7.77 36.08
CA LYS A 19 0.91 8.21 35.26
C LYS A 19 -0.29 8.61 36.12
N ALA A 20 -0.54 7.89 37.21
CA ALA A 20 -1.58 8.23 38.18
C ALA A 20 -1.30 9.58 38.86
N GLN A 21 -0.08 9.78 39.37
CA GLN A 21 0.31 11.01 40.05
C GLN A 21 0.33 12.23 39.13
N SER A 22 0.66 12.05 37.85
CA SER A 22 0.66 13.11 36.84
C SER A 22 -0.72 13.37 36.22
N GLY A 23 -1.78 12.66 36.65
CA GLY A 23 -3.14 12.84 36.13
C GLY A 23 -3.32 12.41 34.68
N LYS A 24 -2.43 11.56 34.15
CA LYS A 24 -2.42 11.10 32.75
C LYS A 24 -3.25 9.82 32.52
N ILE A 25 -3.98 9.36 33.54
CA ILE A 25 -4.89 8.21 33.42
C ILE A 25 -6.29 8.74 33.05
N HIS A 26 -6.70 8.50 31.81
CA HIS A 26 -8.03 8.88 31.32
C HIS A 26 -8.94 7.64 31.33
N LEU A 27 -9.67 7.45 32.43
CA LEU A 27 -10.68 6.40 32.58
C LEU A 27 -12.01 7.05 32.99
N ALA A 28 -13.12 6.34 32.81
CA ALA A 28 -14.37 6.75 33.44
C ALA A 28 -14.16 6.82 34.96
N GLU A 29 -14.66 7.88 35.62
CA GLU A 29 -14.37 8.20 37.03
C GLU A 29 -14.55 6.97 37.96
N HIS A 30 -15.65 6.23 37.80
CA HIS A 30 -15.96 5.05 38.60
C HIS A 30 -14.96 3.88 38.45
N LEU A 31 -14.20 3.82 37.35
CA LEU A 31 -13.12 2.85 37.16
C LEU A 31 -11.79 3.39 37.69
N ALA A 32 -11.54 4.69 37.52
CA ALA A 32 -10.33 5.35 37.99
C ALA A 32 -10.16 5.24 39.51
N ASP A 33 -11.20 5.60 40.27
CA ASP A 33 -11.16 5.61 41.74
C ASP A 33 -10.88 4.21 42.31
N ASN A 34 -11.52 3.19 41.73
CA ASN A 34 -11.35 1.80 42.13
C ASN A 34 -9.92 1.30 41.86
N VAL A 35 -9.33 1.68 40.73
CA VAL A 35 -7.95 1.31 40.36
C VAL A 35 -6.93 2.02 41.24
N LEU A 36 -7.13 3.31 41.53
CA LEU A 36 -6.22 4.10 42.37
C LEU A 36 -6.20 3.58 43.82
N GLU A 37 -7.37 3.30 44.41
CA GLU A 37 -7.45 2.73 45.76
C GLU A 37 -6.73 1.37 45.84
N ARG A 38 -6.85 0.54 44.80
CA ARG A 38 -6.14 -0.76 44.72
C ARG A 38 -4.64 -0.59 44.54
N LEU A 39 -4.21 0.40 43.76
CA LEU A 39 -2.80 0.70 43.53
C LEU A 39 -2.09 1.15 44.82
N GLU A 40 -2.78 1.88 45.69
CA GLU A 40 -2.27 2.28 47.02
C GLU A 40 -1.99 1.09 47.94
N ARG A 41 -2.66 -0.04 47.73
CA ARG A 41 -2.46 -1.27 48.52
C ARG A 41 -1.21 -2.04 48.10
N VAL A 42 -0.62 -1.73 46.95
CA VAL A 42 0.61 -2.37 46.46
C VAL A 42 1.81 -1.99 47.33
N ARG A 43 2.56 -2.97 47.81
CA ARG A 43 3.71 -2.77 48.71
C ARG A 43 5.02 -3.17 48.06
N LEU A 44 6.11 -2.65 48.61
CA LEU A 44 7.46 -3.11 48.29
C LEU A 44 7.84 -4.24 49.26
N ALA A 45 8.56 -5.23 48.74
CA ALA A 45 9.20 -6.27 49.51
C ALA A 45 10.54 -5.79 50.09
N PRO A 46 11.21 -6.59 50.95
CA PRO A 46 12.46 -6.17 51.61
C PRO A 46 13.62 -5.85 50.66
N ASP A 47 13.59 -6.36 49.44
CA ASP A 47 14.58 -6.10 48.38
C ASP A 47 14.30 -4.81 47.59
N GLY A 48 13.25 -4.08 47.92
CA GLY A 48 12.87 -2.83 47.27
C GLY A 48 12.02 -3.01 45.99
N LEU A 49 11.82 -4.24 45.52
CA LEU A 49 10.93 -4.53 44.39
C LEU A 49 9.47 -4.64 44.87
N VAL A 50 8.52 -4.59 43.93
CA VAL A 50 7.09 -4.77 44.26
C VAL A 50 6.89 -6.19 44.81
N ASP A 51 6.12 -6.31 45.90
CA ASP A 51 5.64 -7.59 46.41
C ASP A 51 4.51 -8.09 45.49
N PRO A 52 4.73 -9.16 44.71
CA PRO A 52 3.73 -9.65 43.77
C PRO A 52 2.43 -10.07 44.47
N ASN A 53 2.46 -10.46 45.73
CA ASN A 53 1.26 -10.89 46.46
C ASN A 53 0.31 -9.73 46.81
N THR A 54 0.80 -8.49 46.69
CA THR A 54 0.01 -7.28 46.97
C THR A 54 -0.59 -6.65 45.73
N VAL A 55 -0.31 -7.19 44.54
CA VAL A 55 -0.83 -6.69 43.26
C VAL A 55 -2.00 -7.54 42.81
N ASP A 56 -3.20 -6.95 42.75
CA ASP A 56 -4.36 -7.66 42.21
C ASP A 56 -4.37 -7.70 40.67
N GLY A 57 -5.26 -8.52 40.10
CA GLY A 57 -5.35 -8.69 38.64
C GLY A 57 -5.71 -7.40 37.89
N THR A 58 -6.52 -6.52 38.50
CA THR A 58 -6.92 -5.25 37.89
C THR A 58 -5.74 -4.29 37.81
N VAL A 59 -4.96 -4.16 38.88
CA VAL A 59 -3.76 -3.32 38.90
C VAL A 59 -2.70 -3.86 37.93
N ARG A 60 -2.53 -5.19 37.84
CA ARG A 60 -1.61 -5.78 36.84
C ARG A 60 -2.03 -5.46 35.42
N ALA A 61 -3.30 -5.62 35.08
CA ALA A 61 -3.81 -5.34 33.75
C ALA A 61 -3.64 -3.85 33.38
N MET A 62 -3.95 -2.94 34.30
CA MET A 62 -3.74 -1.51 34.08
C MET A 62 -2.26 -1.14 33.96
N ALA A 63 -1.40 -1.73 34.79
CA ALA A 63 0.03 -1.50 34.74
C ALA A 63 0.65 -2.00 33.43
N LEU A 64 0.19 -3.16 32.94
CA LEU A 64 0.55 -3.68 31.62
C LEU A 64 0.12 -2.71 30.50
N MET A 65 -1.12 -2.22 30.55
CA MET A 65 -1.65 -1.27 29.57
C MET A 65 -0.85 0.06 29.57
N MET A 66 -0.57 0.63 30.75
CA MET A 66 0.18 1.89 30.86
C MET A 66 1.63 1.73 30.41
N ALA A 67 2.28 0.61 30.76
CA ALA A 67 3.61 0.31 30.26
C ALA A 67 3.60 0.16 28.74
N HIS A 68 2.64 -0.58 28.17
CA HIS A 68 2.51 -0.69 26.71
C HIS A 68 2.42 0.69 26.01
N PHE A 69 1.60 1.62 26.52
CA PHE A 69 1.55 2.97 25.95
C PHE A 69 2.85 3.76 26.13
N GLN A 70 3.49 3.66 27.29
CA GLN A 70 4.75 4.35 27.52
C GLN A 70 5.86 3.79 26.62
N ASP A 71 6.00 2.48 26.53
CA ASP A 71 6.98 1.79 25.70
C ASP A 71 6.78 2.19 24.24
N ARG A 72 5.52 2.24 23.78
CA ARG A 72 5.18 2.68 22.43
C ARG A 72 5.63 4.11 22.13
N GLU A 73 5.43 5.04 23.06
CA GLU A 73 5.92 6.43 22.88
C GLU A 73 7.45 6.49 22.93
N GLU A 74 8.10 5.80 23.87
CA GLU A 74 9.56 5.74 23.98
C GLU A 74 10.21 5.19 22.70
N TRP A 75 9.64 4.13 22.10
CA TRP A 75 10.11 3.57 20.83
C TRP A 75 9.95 4.53 19.66
N LYS A 76 8.81 5.23 19.56
CA LYS A 76 8.56 6.21 18.49
C LYS A 76 9.47 7.45 18.62
N GLU A 77 9.77 7.87 19.85
CA GLU A 77 10.70 8.97 20.13
C GLU A 77 12.16 8.58 19.85
N ALA A 78 12.53 7.30 20.09
CA ALA A 78 13.88 6.81 19.89
C ALA A 78 14.28 6.74 18.40
N ILE A 79 13.34 6.36 17.52
CA ILE A 79 13.58 6.30 16.09
C ILE A 79 12.32 6.62 15.29
N SER A 80 12.44 7.54 14.33
CA SER A 80 11.36 7.88 13.40
C SER A 80 11.21 6.84 12.29
N LEU A 81 10.01 6.71 11.72
CA LEU A 81 9.79 5.86 10.54
C LEU A 81 10.72 6.24 9.37
N GLN A 82 10.95 7.53 9.15
CA GLN A 82 11.89 8.03 8.13
C GLN A 82 13.31 7.45 8.33
N GLN A 83 13.83 7.48 9.56
CA GLN A 83 15.15 6.91 9.87
C GLN A 83 15.20 5.39 9.64
N VAL A 84 14.11 4.67 9.96
CA VAL A 84 14.00 3.24 9.65
C VAL A 84 14.07 3.01 8.14
N GLN A 85 13.29 3.76 7.36
CA GLN A 85 13.30 3.66 5.89
C GLN A 85 14.68 4.00 5.32
N GLU A 86 15.33 5.07 5.78
CA GLU A 86 16.67 5.46 5.34
C GLU A 86 17.71 4.39 5.61
N ALA A 87 17.68 3.77 6.79
CA ALA A 87 18.57 2.68 7.15
C ALA A 87 18.35 1.45 6.25
N PHE A 88 17.08 1.07 6.05
CA PHE A 88 16.70 -0.04 5.17
C PHE A 88 17.17 0.21 3.72
N PHE A 89 16.80 1.34 3.14
CA PHE A 89 17.18 1.69 1.76
C PHE A 89 18.69 1.83 1.58
N ARG A 90 19.44 2.26 2.60
CA ARG A 90 20.91 2.29 2.55
C ARG A 90 21.49 0.87 2.46
N ALA A 91 20.94 -0.08 3.21
CA ALA A 91 21.38 -1.48 3.16
C ALA A 91 21.06 -2.11 1.80
N ILE A 92 19.86 -1.89 1.27
CA ILE A 92 19.46 -2.40 -0.05
C ILE A 92 20.28 -1.74 -1.15
N ASP A 93 20.51 -0.43 -1.10
CA ASP A 93 21.31 0.29 -2.11
C ASP A 93 22.77 -0.16 -2.10
N HIS A 94 23.34 -0.45 -0.92
CA HIS A 94 24.67 -1.04 -0.82
C HIS A 94 24.79 -2.37 -1.57
N GLN A 95 23.74 -3.20 -1.53
CA GLN A 95 23.75 -4.53 -2.14
C GLN A 95 23.36 -4.53 -3.63
N PHE A 96 22.46 -3.65 -4.05
CA PHE A 96 21.85 -3.69 -5.39
C PHE A 96 22.03 -2.41 -6.21
N GLY A 97 22.61 -1.34 -5.65
CA GLY A 97 22.69 0.00 -6.24
C GLY A 97 23.41 0.04 -7.59
N GLU A 98 24.51 -0.70 -7.74
CA GLU A 98 25.23 -0.79 -9.04
C GLU A 98 24.36 -1.42 -10.13
N LEU A 99 23.68 -2.54 -9.81
CA LEU A 99 22.75 -3.19 -10.75
C LEU A 99 21.54 -2.30 -11.05
N PHE A 100 21.08 -1.52 -10.07
CA PHE A 100 19.99 -0.57 -10.22
C PHE A 100 20.36 0.61 -11.11
N GLN A 101 21.60 1.10 -11.06
CA GLN A 101 22.11 2.10 -12.01
C GLN A 101 22.15 1.55 -13.42
N VAL A 102 22.70 0.34 -13.62
CA VAL A 102 22.71 -0.34 -14.93
C VAL A 102 21.29 -0.54 -15.46
N MET A 103 20.33 -0.89 -14.58
CA MET A 103 18.92 -1.03 -14.93
C MET A 103 18.35 0.29 -15.47
N GLN A 104 18.59 1.40 -14.77
CA GLN A 104 18.12 2.73 -15.18
C GLN A 104 18.76 3.19 -16.49
N GLU A 105 20.08 3.06 -16.64
CA GLU A 105 20.81 3.44 -17.86
C GLU A 105 20.30 2.70 -19.10
N ARG A 106 19.84 1.46 -18.92
CA ARG A 106 19.32 0.61 -20.00
C ARG A 106 17.81 0.70 -20.19
N ASN A 107 17.11 1.49 -19.37
CA ASN A 107 15.66 1.54 -19.31
C ASN A 107 15.04 0.11 -19.25
N ALA A 108 15.64 -0.74 -18.41
CA ALA A 108 15.27 -2.14 -18.25
C ALA A 108 14.39 -2.35 -17.03
N GLU A 109 13.63 -3.44 -17.03
CA GLU A 109 12.82 -3.86 -15.89
C GLU A 109 13.59 -4.82 -14.95
N PRO A 110 13.26 -4.87 -13.64
CA PRO A 110 13.95 -5.73 -12.67
C PRO A 110 14.07 -7.20 -13.09
N HIS A 111 13.00 -7.76 -13.67
CA HIS A 111 12.99 -9.16 -14.13
C HIS A 111 13.94 -9.41 -15.31
N GLN A 112 14.19 -8.40 -16.16
CA GLN A 112 15.11 -8.51 -17.29
C GLN A 112 16.56 -8.54 -16.79
N ILE A 113 16.90 -7.68 -15.82
CA ILE A 113 18.23 -7.65 -15.21
C ILE A 113 18.49 -8.95 -14.44
N ALA A 114 17.56 -9.36 -13.57
CA ALA A 114 17.66 -10.61 -12.83
C ALA A 114 17.78 -11.82 -13.78
N GLY A 115 16.95 -11.87 -14.83
CA GLY A 115 16.94 -12.94 -15.83
C GLY A 115 18.25 -13.04 -16.59
N ALA A 116 18.86 -11.91 -16.97
CA ALA A 116 20.18 -11.88 -17.59
C ALA A 116 21.29 -12.27 -16.60
N TYR A 117 21.16 -11.90 -15.33
CA TYR A 117 22.13 -12.21 -14.28
C TYR A 117 22.23 -13.73 -14.02
N VAL A 118 21.10 -14.43 -14.01
CA VAL A 118 21.10 -15.87 -13.69
C VAL A 118 21.45 -16.79 -14.87
N GLN A 119 21.84 -16.25 -16.02
CA GLN A 119 22.30 -17.07 -17.16
C GLN A 119 23.70 -17.66 -16.96
N ASP A 120 24.52 -17.06 -16.09
CA ASP A 120 25.85 -17.56 -15.76
C ASP A 120 25.78 -18.44 -14.50
N ALA A 121 25.97 -19.76 -14.68
CA ALA A 121 25.87 -20.73 -13.60
C ALA A 121 26.96 -20.56 -12.52
N ASN A 122 28.17 -20.13 -12.90
CA ASN A 122 29.25 -19.93 -11.93
C ASN A 122 28.92 -18.74 -11.02
N ARG A 123 28.44 -17.64 -11.63
CA ARG A 123 27.97 -16.47 -10.89
C ARG A 123 26.79 -16.78 -9.97
N VAL A 124 25.83 -17.58 -10.44
CA VAL A 124 24.69 -18.03 -9.60
C VAL A 124 25.19 -18.80 -8.39
N GLN A 125 26.15 -19.72 -8.58
CA GLN A 125 26.67 -20.53 -7.48
C GLN A 125 27.43 -19.68 -6.45
N GLU A 126 28.25 -18.73 -6.89
CA GLU A 126 28.98 -17.81 -6.02
C GLU A 126 28.04 -16.93 -5.19
N VAL A 127 27.02 -16.33 -5.82
CA VAL A 127 26.05 -15.49 -5.12
C VAL A 127 25.21 -16.31 -4.16
N ALA A 128 24.71 -17.48 -4.59
CA ALA A 128 23.86 -18.34 -3.76
C ALA A 128 24.52 -18.78 -2.45
N GLN A 129 25.86 -18.90 -2.41
CA GLN A 129 26.59 -19.23 -1.18
C GLN A 129 26.53 -18.10 -0.13
N ASN A 130 26.46 -16.85 -0.56
CA ASN A 130 26.46 -15.68 0.32
C ASN A 130 25.04 -15.17 0.66
N LEU A 131 24.03 -15.60 -0.10
CA LEU A 131 22.65 -15.17 0.10
C LEU A 131 22.06 -15.49 1.48
N PRO A 132 22.30 -16.66 2.10
CA PRO A 132 21.78 -16.95 3.44
C PRO A 132 22.23 -15.92 4.49
N GLU A 133 23.52 -15.55 4.50
CA GLU A 133 24.05 -14.53 5.42
C GLU A 133 23.41 -13.16 5.17
N PHE A 134 23.21 -12.80 3.89
CA PHE A 134 22.52 -11.56 3.55
C PHE A 134 21.07 -11.54 4.06
N LEU A 135 20.31 -12.63 3.85
CA LEU A 135 18.92 -12.74 4.31
C LEU A 135 18.82 -12.77 5.84
N GLU A 136 19.79 -13.39 6.53
CA GLU A 136 19.88 -13.37 7.99
C GLU A 136 20.09 -11.95 8.52
N LYS A 137 20.95 -11.15 7.89
CA LYS A 137 21.14 -9.72 8.26
C LYS A 137 19.87 -8.90 8.08
N ILE A 138 19.06 -9.19 7.06
CA ILE A 138 17.74 -8.56 6.89
C ILE A 138 16.79 -8.97 8.01
N GLN A 139 16.77 -10.24 8.39
CA GLN A 139 15.97 -10.70 9.54
C GLN A 139 16.41 -10.04 10.84
N GLU A 140 17.73 -9.95 11.12
CA GLU A 140 18.26 -9.27 12.30
C GLU A 140 17.91 -7.78 12.31
N PHE A 141 18.01 -7.10 11.17
CA PHE A 141 17.59 -5.70 11.05
C PHE A 141 16.13 -5.53 11.51
N TRP A 142 15.22 -6.33 10.97
CA TRP A 142 13.81 -6.23 11.31
C TRP A 142 13.48 -6.69 12.73
N LYS A 143 14.12 -7.75 13.25
CA LYS A 143 13.93 -8.17 14.65
C LYS A 143 14.24 -7.05 15.65
N ASN A 144 15.16 -6.14 15.31
CA ASN A 144 15.55 -5.04 16.19
C ASN A 144 14.70 -3.76 16.02
N ILE A 145 13.98 -3.61 14.90
CA ILE A 145 13.36 -2.33 14.53
C ILE A 145 11.91 -2.44 14.01
N ALA A 146 11.35 -3.65 13.95
CA ALA A 146 9.98 -3.87 13.47
C ALA A 146 8.94 -3.16 14.34
N ASP A 147 9.09 -3.23 15.66
CA ASP A 147 8.15 -2.61 16.60
C ASP A 147 7.97 -1.11 16.34
N PRO A 148 9.01 -0.25 16.35
CA PRO A 148 8.82 1.17 16.04
C PRO A 148 8.29 1.39 14.62
N ALA A 149 8.69 0.59 13.62
CA ALA A 149 8.16 0.72 12.26
C ALA A 149 6.65 0.46 12.19
N TRP A 150 6.17 -0.59 12.87
CA TRP A 150 4.76 -0.92 13.00
C TRP A 150 4.00 0.12 13.81
N MET A 151 4.55 0.57 14.95
CA MET A 151 3.92 1.57 15.82
C MET A 151 3.69 2.90 15.09
N HIS A 152 4.71 3.40 14.37
CA HIS A 152 4.54 4.59 13.53
C HIS A 152 3.49 4.38 12.45
N SER A 153 3.52 3.25 11.76
CA SER A 153 2.59 2.96 10.66
C SER A 153 1.14 2.79 11.14
N GLU A 154 0.92 2.19 12.31
CA GLU A 154 -0.39 2.03 12.93
C GLU A 154 -0.95 3.38 13.41
N ASP A 155 -0.13 4.20 14.10
CA ASP A 155 -0.55 5.50 14.65
C ASP A 155 -0.63 6.61 13.61
N GLN A 156 -0.08 6.38 12.42
CA GLN A 156 -0.14 7.31 11.30
C GLN A 156 -1.61 7.60 10.93
N ASN A 157 -1.93 8.89 10.86
CA ASN A 157 -3.22 9.37 10.37
C ASN A 157 -3.28 9.33 8.84
N GLY A 158 -4.51 9.33 8.31
CA GLY A 158 -4.77 9.31 6.88
C GLY A 158 -5.16 7.94 6.35
N ILE A 159 -5.44 7.87 5.05
CA ILE A 159 -5.86 6.63 4.39
C ILE A 159 -4.63 5.79 4.06
N LYS A 160 -4.57 4.59 4.62
CA LYS A 160 -3.50 3.63 4.36
C LYS A 160 -3.98 2.53 3.43
N ALA A 161 -3.13 2.12 2.49
CA ALA A 161 -3.33 0.92 1.69
C ALA A 161 -2.28 -0.13 2.07
N ILE A 162 -2.70 -1.33 2.45
CA ILE A 162 -1.81 -2.40 2.89
C ILE A 162 -1.65 -3.38 1.75
N TYR A 163 -0.42 -3.60 1.31
CA TYR A 163 -0.16 -4.48 0.19
C TYR A 163 -0.13 -5.96 0.57
N GLY A 164 -0.73 -6.81 -0.28
CA GLY A 164 -0.67 -8.26 -0.14
C GLY A 164 -1.04 -9.01 -1.42
N GLY A 165 -1.30 -10.32 -1.27
CA GLY A 165 -1.66 -11.20 -2.38
C GLY A 165 -0.50 -11.64 -3.30
N SER A 166 0.68 -11.06 -3.15
CA SER A 166 1.93 -11.58 -3.71
C SER A 166 3.11 -11.09 -2.86
N LEU A 167 4.33 -11.56 -3.14
CA LEU A 167 5.53 -11.21 -2.37
C LEU A 167 5.82 -9.70 -2.36
N PHE A 168 5.61 -9.00 -3.48
CA PHE A 168 5.81 -7.55 -3.65
C PHE A 168 5.07 -7.06 -4.91
N PRO A 169 4.78 -5.76 -5.06
CA PRO A 169 4.16 -5.22 -6.28
C PRO A 169 4.84 -5.67 -7.57
N ALA A 170 4.03 -5.92 -8.60
CA ALA A 170 4.49 -6.31 -9.92
C ALA A 170 5.44 -5.27 -10.53
N GLY A 171 6.42 -5.73 -11.32
CA GLY A 171 7.47 -4.86 -11.86
C GLY A 171 7.01 -3.90 -12.96
N GLY A 172 5.93 -4.17 -13.69
CA GLY A 172 5.61 -3.37 -14.89
C GLY A 172 5.21 -1.91 -14.61
N HIS A 173 4.62 -1.65 -13.44
CA HIS A 173 4.10 -0.34 -13.05
C HIS A 173 4.25 -0.12 -11.55
N SER A 174 4.44 1.12 -11.10
CA SER A 174 4.41 1.41 -9.67
C SER A 174 2.97 1.44 -9.18
N ILE A 175 2.65 0.67 -8.14
CA ILE A 175 1.31 0.68 -7.54
C ILE A 175 0.96 2.05 -6.94
N ALA A 176 1.99 2.84 -6.60
CA ALA A 176 1.83 4.22 -6.15
C ALA A 176 1.35 5.16 -7.26
N SER A 177 1.67 4.89 -8.52
CA SER A 177 1.26 5.74 -9.66
C SER A 177 -0.24 5.92 -9.73
N SER A 178 -1.02 4.86 -9.50
CA SER A 178 -2.49 4.93 -9.47
C SER A 178 -3.00 5.19 -8.07
N CYS A 179 -2.65 4.35 -7.10
CA CYS A 179 -3.30 4.34 -5.79
C CYS A 179 -2.85 5.52 -4.91
N GLY A 180 -1.63 6.01 -5.10
CA GLY A 180 -1.05 7.14 -4.37
C GLY A 180 -1.73 8.48 -4.66
N LEU A 181 -2.69 8.53 -5.61
CA LEU A 181 -3.57 9.68 -5.82
C LEU A 181 -4.67 9.80 -4.75
N TYR A 182 -5.01 8.69 -4.09
CA TYR A 182 -6.12 8.59 -3.15
C TYR A 182 -5.66 8.30 -1.72
N VAL A 183 -4.78 7.30 -1.56
CA VAL A 183 -4.26 6.87 -0.26
C VAL A 183 -3.06 7.70 0.12
N ASP A 184 -2.90 8.01 1.40
CA ASP A 184 -1.76 8.79 1.90
C ASP A 184 -0.47 7.98 1.96
N THR A 185 -0.58 6.72 2.38
CA THR A 185 0.56 5.81 2.48
C THR A 185 0.19 4.45 1.96
N ILE A 186 1.04 3.90 1.10
CA ILE A 186 1.01 2.49 0.73
C ILE A 186 2.07 1.77 1.57
N ILE A 187 1.62 0.85 2.41
CA ILE A 187 2.49 0.01 3.23
C ILE A 187 2.81 -1.25 2.43
N LEU A 188 4.08 -1.40 2.10
CA LEU A 188 4.62 -2.54 1.38
C LEU A 188 5.34 -3.47 2.36
N PRO A 189 5.16 -4.79 2.24
CA PRO A 189 5.94 -5.77 2.99
C PRO A 189 7.37 -5.81 2.47
N ASP A 190 8.35 -6.13 3.32
CA ASP A 190 9.69 -6.47 2.82
C ASP A 190 9.68 -7.85 2.12
N PRO A 191 9.89 -7.92 0.79
CA PRO A 191 9.87 -9.19 0.07
C PRO A 191 11.10 -10.05 0.37
N LEU A 192 12.24 -9.48 0.79
CA LEU A 192 13.45 -10.25 1.10
C LEU A 192 13.26 -11.04 2.39
N LEU A 193 12.57 -10.45 3.37
CA LEU A 193 12.14 -11.16 4.58
C LEU A 193 11.22 -12.34 4.21
N ARG A 194 10.21 -12.13 3.35
CA ARG A 194 9.31 -13.22 2.91
C ARG A 194 10.04 -14.34 2.15
N ILE A 195 10.99 -13.97 1.28
CA ILE A 195 11.81 -14.95 0.55
C ILE A 195 12.63 -15.80 1.51
N SER A 196 13.10 -15.25 2.63
CA SER A 196 13.92 -15.99 3.58
C SER A 196 13.25 -17.27 4.09
N ARG A 197 11.92 -17.31 4.19
CA ARG A 197 11.15 -18.52 4.51
C ARG A 197 11.08 -19.54 3.39
N LEU A 198 11.04 -19.06 2.16
CA LEU A 198 10.88 -19.88 0.96
C LEU A 198 12.23 -20.39 0.44
N ALA A 199 13.32 -19.69 0.80
CA ALA A 199 14.67 -19.96 0.33
C ALA A 199 15.12 -21.42 0.51
N PRO A 200 14.83 -22.12 1.63
CA PRO A 200 15.20 -23.53 1.78
C PRO A 200 14.54 -24.48 0.75
N HIS A 201 13.47 -24.05 0.11
CA HIS A 201 12.69 -24.85 -0.84
C HIS A 201 12.95 -24.47 -2.30
N TRP A 202 13.83 -23.53 -2.57
CA TRP A 202 14.10 -23.03 -3.92
C TRP A 202 15.48 -23.46 -4.42
N GLU A 203 15.52 -23.82 -5.71
CA GLU A 203 16.78 -24.04 -6.42
C GLU A 203 17.64 -22.75 -6.43
N PRO A 204 18.98 -22.84 -6.34
CA PRO A 204 19.86 -21.68 -6.26
C PRO A 204 19.61 -20.62 -7.34
N LYS A 205 19.38 -21.06 -8.59
CA LYS A 205 19.07 -20.16 -9.72
C LYS A 205 17.81 -19.34 -9.48
N ARG A 206 16.75 -19.95 -8.94
CA ARG A 206 15.49 -19.28 -8.61
C ARG A 206 15.68 -18.32 -7.46
N LEU A 207 16.38 -18.73 -6.40
CA LEU A 207 16.64 -17.88 -5.25
C LEU A 207 17.41 -16.61 -5.64
N VAL A 208 18.50 -16.75 -6.39
CA VAL A 208 19.29 -15.59 -6.88
C VAL A 208 18.43 -14.69 -7.78
N TYR A 209 17.64 -15.27 -8.67
CA TYR A 209 16.74 -14.51 -9.54
C TYR A 209 15.76 -13.65 -8.73
N GLU A 210 15.06 -14.25 -7.76
CA GLU A 210 14.04 -13.54 -6.99
C GLU A 210 14.65 -12.47 -6.07
N VAL A 211 15.75 -12.77 -5.37
CA VAL A 211 16.42 -11.79 -4.50
C VAL A 211 16.88 -10.58 -5.31
N LEU A 212 17.49 -10.79 -6.49
CA LEU A 212 17.90 -9.68 -7.37
C LEU A 212 16.69 -8.90 -7.89
N ARG A 213 15.65 -9.61 -8.37
CA ARG A 213 14.45 -8.99 -8.90
C ARG A 213 13.78 -8.09 -7.85
N PHE A 214 13.59 -8.59 -6.63
CA PHE A 214 12.94 -7.84 -5.56
C PHE A 214 13.85 -6.75 -4.98
N GLY A 215 15.16 -6.96 -4.86
CA GLY A 215 16.10 -5.91 -4.45
C GLY A 215 16.05 -4.69 -5.38
N LEU A 216 16.01 -4.92 -6.70
CA LEU A 216 15.82 -3.86 -7.70
C LEU A 216 14.43 -3.22 -7.64
N GLN A 217 13.37 -4.00 -7.41
CA GLN A 217 12.02 -3.47 -7.25
C GLN A 217 11.88 -2.57 -6.02
N ILE A 218 12.48 -2.95 -4.88
CA ILE A 218 12.52 -2.13 -3.68
C ILE A 218 13.11 -0.75 -4.02
N LEU A 219 14.28 -0.71 -4.66
CA LEU A 219 14.96 0.56 -4.99
C LEU A 219 14.14 1.50 -5.88
N ARG A 220 13.20 0.99 -6.69
CA ARG A 220 12.27 1.84 -7.46
C ARG A 220 11.34 2.68 -6.59
N TYR A 221 11.06 2.25 -5.36
CA TYR A 221 10.22 2.97 -4.42
C TYR A 221 11.00 3.95 -3.53
N ARG A 222 12.33 3.97 -3.61
CA ARG A 222 13.21 4.78 -2.75
C ARG A 222 12.84 6.26 -2.74
N SER A 223 12.58 6.85 -3.92
CA SER A 223 12.26 8.28 -4.02
C SER A 223 10.90 8.64 -3.40
N LEU A 224 9.95 7.70 -3.38
CA LEU A 224 8.63 7.88 -2.76
C LEU A 224 8.67 7.66 -1.25
N ALA A 225 9.45 6.67 -0.80
CA ALA A 225 9.58 6.32 0.61
C ALA A 225 10.41 7.35 1.40
N LEU A 226 11.41 7.97 0.75
CA LEU A 226 12.29 8.96 1.37
C LEU A 226 11.93 10.40 0.97
N ALA A 227 10.75 10.63 0.40
CA ALA A 227 10.31 11.96 0.02
C ALA A 227 10.12 12.84 1.26
N GLU A 228 10.57 14.10 1.18
CA GLU A 228 10.34 15.11 2.22
C GLU A 228 8.90 15.62 2.14
N VAL A 229 7.98 14.84 2.72
CA VAL A 229 6.54 15.13 2.84
C VAL A 229 6.06 14.75 4.24
N ASP A 230 5.00 15.39 4.74
CA ASP A 230 4.50 15.19 6.11
C ASP A 230 4.11 13.73 6.40
N THR A 231 3.61 13.03 5.38
CA THR A 231 3.11 11.66 5.48
C THR A 231 3.75 10.85 4.33
N PRO A 232 4.56 9.81 4.63
CA PRO A 232 5.30 9.08 3.60
C PRO A 232 4.36 8.44 2.58
N ILE A 233 4.66 8.56 1.29
CA ILE A 233 3.84 7.98 0.21
C ILE A 233 3.95 6.45 0.23
N ILE A 234 5.15 5.94 0.52
CA ILE A 234 5.46 4.52 0.66
C ILE A 234 6.12 4.30 2.01
N ALA A 235 5.76 3.22 2.69
CA ALA A 235 6.51 2.70 3.81
C ALA A 235 6.76 1.20 3.61
N ILE A 236 8.01 0.75 3.73
CA ILE A 236 8.35 -0.67 3.74
C ILE A 236 8.40 -1.13 5.20
N VAL A 237 7.56 -2.09 5.55
CA VAL A 237 7.37 -2.60 6.92
C VAL A 237 7.45 -4.13 6.88
N PRO A 238 8.07 -4.80 7.85
CA PRO A 238 8.20 -6.25 7.80
C PRO A 238 6.86 -6.92 8.10
N ASP A 239 6.64 -8.10 7.56
CA ASP A 239 5.50 -8.91 7.96
C ASP A 239 5.72 -9.53 9.34
N LYS A 240 4.64 -9.58 10.11
CA LYS A 240 4.60 -10.21 11.44
C LYS A 240 4.71 -11.73 11.39
N LEU A 241 4.35 -12.32 10.25
CA LEU A 241 4.41 -13.74 9.99
C LEU A 241 5.73 -14.39 10.43
N ASP A 242 6.85 -13.67 10.35
CA ASP A 242 8.21 -14.18 10.60
C ASP A 242 8.82 -13.66 11.89
N LEU A 243 8.16 -12.70 12.54
CA LEU A 243 8.69 -11.95 13.68
C LEU A 243 7.90 -12.20 14.96
N GLU A 244 6.60 -12.47 14.85
CA GLU A 244 5.71 -12.72 15.98
C GLU A 244 5.46 -14.23 16.14
N GLU A 245 5.81 -14.77 17.30
CA GLU A 245 5.55 -16.17 17.66
C GLU A 245 4.04 -16.43 17.71
N GLY A 246 3.59 -17.52 17.07
CA GLY A 246 2.17 -17.91 17.04
C GLY A 246 1.32 -17.21 15.97
N TYR A 247 1.83 -16.17 15.29
CA TYR A 247 1.05 -15.43 14.29
C TYR A 247 0.69 -16.30 13.09
N SER A 248 1.63 -17.11 12.60
CA SER A 248 1.40 -18.00 11.45
C SER A 248 0.34 -19.05 11.75
N GLU A 249 0.39 -19.65 12.94
CA GLU A 249 -0.58 -20.64 13.41
C GLU A 249 -1.98 -20.00 13.55
N PHE A 250 -2.04 -18.76 14.04
CA PHE A 250 -3.29 -18.01 14.13
C PHE A 250 -3.89 -17.76 12.74
N ILE A 251 -3.11 -17.26 11.77
CA ILE A 251 -3.58 -17.06 10.38
C ILE A 251 -4.06 -18.38 9.77
N HIS A 252 -3.30 -19.47 9.97
CA HIS A 252 -3.66 -20.79 9.46
C HIS A 252 -5.02 -21.26 10.01
N SER A 253 -5.26 -21.09 11.32
CA SER A 253 -6.51 -21.47 11.95
C SER A 253 -7.73 -20.72 11.40
N MET A 254 -7.57 -19.45 11.01
CA MET A 254 -8.64 -18.70 10.33
C MET A 254 -8.88 -19.23 8.91
N ALA A 255 -7.82 -19.59 8.20
CA ALA A 255 -7.89 -20.06 6.82
C ALA A 255 -8.60 -21.42 6.69
N GLU A 256 -8.55 -22.28 7.71
CA GLU A 256 -9.25 -23.59 7.68
C GLU A 256 -10.76 -23.43 7.47
N GLY A 257 -11.41 -22.53 8.24
CA GLY A 257 -12.84 -22.28 8.13
C GLY A 257 -13.24 -21.72 6.77
N ASP A 258 -12.46 -20.78 6.25
CA ASP A 258 -12.69 -20.19 4.92
C ASP A 258 -12.43 -21.19 3.78
N CYS A 259 -11.42 -22.06 3.95
CA CYS A 259 -11.13 -23.15 3.02
C CYS A 259 -12.33 -24.10 2.94
N LEU A 260 -12.89 -24.53 4.06
CA LEU A 260 -14.06 -25.41 4.07
C LEU A 260 -15.26 -24.77 3.38
N LYS A 261 -15.58 -23.50 3.69
CA LYS A 261 -16.67 -22.77 2.99
C LYS A 261 -16.44 -22.74 1.48
N HIS A 262 -15.24 -22.38 1.05
CA HIS A 262 -14.90 -22.22 -0.37
C HIS A 262 -14.96 -23.55 -1.12
N VAL A 263 -14.33 -24.59 -0.56
CA VAL A 263 -14.30 -25.92 -1.16
C VAL A 263 -15.68 -26.56 -1.14
N SER A 264 -16.51 -26.27 -0.14
CA SER A 264 -17.90 -26.69 -0.11
C SER A 264 -18.74 -26.09 -1.24
N ALA A 265 -18.56 -24.80 -1.51
CA ALA A 265 -19.21 -24.14 -2.66
C ALA A 265 -18.71 -24.71 -3.99
N MET A 266 -17.41 -25.00 -4.10
CA MET A 266 -16.78 -25.56 -5.29
C MET A 266 -17.30 -26.97 -5.64
N PHE A 267 -17.44 -27.85 -4.65
CA PHE A 267 -17.96 -29.21 -4.84
C PHE A 267 -19.48 -29.33 -4.70
N GLY A 268 -20.17 -28.27 -4.28
CA GLY A 268 -21.61 -28.32 -3.99
C GLY A 268 -21.95 -29.26 -2.82
N ARG A 269 -21.02 -29.44 -1.87
CA ARG A 269 -21.13 -30.35 -0.73
C ARG A 269 -20.57 -29.70 0.53
N ASN A 270 -21.25 -29.86 1.66
CA ASN A 270 -20.73 -29.40 2.95
C ASN A 270 -19.66 -30.36 3.48
N PHE A 271 -18.56 -29.79 3.98
CA PHE A 271 -17.52 -30.50 4.74
C PHE A 271 -17.51 -29.98 6.17
N GLU A 272 -17.52 -30.87 7.16
CA GLU A 272 -17.53 -30.51 8.58
C GLU A 272 -16.13 -30.24 9.13
N SER A 273 -15.09 -30.80 8.51
CA SER A 273 -13.70 -30.67 8.94
C SER A 273 -12.70 -30.77 7.80
N ILE A 274 -11.46 -30.31 8.05
CA ILE A 274 -10.33 -30.48 7.14
C ILE A 274 -10.02 -31.95 6.89
N ASP A 275 -10.14 -32.81 7.91
CA ASP A 275 -9.95 -34.25 7.79
C ASP A 275 -10.97 -34.89 6.83
N GLU A 276 -12.25 -34.51 6.91
CA GLU A 276 -13.28 -34.98 5.97
C GLU A 276 -12.94 -34.55 4.53
N LEU A 277 -12.51 -33.30 4.36
CA LEU A 277 -12.10 -32.79 3.05
C LEU A 277 -10.89 -33.56 2.50
N GLN A 278 -9.87 -33.81 3.32
CA GLN A 278 -8.70 -34.58 2.91
C GLN A 278 -9.07 -36.00 2.50
N ASP A 279 -9.94 -36.67 3.26
CA ASP A 279 -10.41 -38.02 2.93
C ASP A 279 -11.21 -38.05 1.63
N TYR A 280 -12.07 -37.06 1.42
CA TYR A 280 -12.81 -36.90 0.16
C TYR A 280 -11.88 -36.62 -1.04
N ALA A 281 -10.84 -35.82 -0.86
CA ALA A 281 -9.89 -35.46 -1.91
C ALA A 281 -9.10 -36.67 -2.43
N LYS A 282 -8.84 -37.70 -1.60
CA LYS A 282 -8.05 -38.89 -1.97
C LYS A 282 -8.62 -39.69 -3.14
N GLN A 283 -9.91 -39.55 -3.46
CA GLN A 283 -10.53 -40.28 -4.56
C GLN A 283 -10.15 -39.73 -5.95
N PHE A 284 -9.61 -38.50 -6.03
CA PHE A 284 -9.28 -37.84 -7.28
C PHE A 284 -7.83 -38.13 -7.68
N GLU A 285 -7.63 -39.27 -8.36
CA GLU A 285 -6.30 -39.71 -8.80
C GLU A 285 -5.80 -38.84 -9.97
N GLN A 286 -6.64 -38.58 -10.97
CA GLN A 286 -6.30 -37.81 -12.18
C GLN A 286 -6.98 -36.44 -12.21
N PRO A 287 -6.41 -35.44 -12.93
CA PRO A 287 -7.04 -34.12 -13.10
C PRO A 287 -8.50 -34.20 -13.56
N SER A 288 -8.79 -35.10 -14.51
CA SER A 288 -10.14 -35.31 -15.06
C SER A 288 -11.16 -35.75 -14.02
N ASP A 289 -10.72 -36.53 -13.03
CA ASP A 289 -11.60 -37.01 -11.96
C ASP A 289 -12.01 -35.85 -11.05
N LEU A 290 -11.05 -34.94 -10.77
CA LEU A 290 -11.29 -33.73 -10.00
C LEU A 290 -12.23 -32.79 -10.74
N VAL A 291 -11.94 -32.47 -12.01
CA VAL A 291 -12.76 -31.54 -12.81
C VAL A 291 -14.19 -32.04 -12.95
N ALA A 292 -14.39 -33.34 -13.18
CA ALA A 292 -15.73 -33.93 -13.29
C ALA A 292 -16.56 -33.86 -11.99
N ALA A 293 -15.91 -33.71 -10.84
CA ALA A 293 -16.57 -33.63 -9.54
C ALA A 293 -16.96 -32.20 -9.12
N LEU A 294 -16.50 -31.17 -9.85
CA LEU A 294 -16.79 -29.77 -9.50
C LEU A 294 -18.24 -29.41 -9.81
N ALA A 295 -18.97 -28.91 -8.80
CA ALA A 295 -20.29 -28.33 -9.00
C ALA A 295 -20.19 -26.91 -9.57
N ASN A 296 -19.15 -26.17 -9.18
CA ASN A 296 -18.84 -24.84 -9.68
C ASN A 296 -17.34 -24.76 -10.07
N PRO A 297 -17.01 -25.03 -11.34
CA PRO A 297 -15.62 -25.03 -11.81
C PRO A 297 -14.91 -23.67 -11.68
N ASP A 298 -15.65 -22.55 -11.71
CA ASP A 298 -15.07 -21.20 -11.63
C ASP A 298 -14.43 -20.90 -10.26
N LEU A 299 -14.75 -21.70 -9.24
CA LEU A 299 -14.12 -21.60 -7.91
C LEU A 299 -12.78 -22.32 -7.83
N LEU A 300 -12.43 -23.18 -8.79
CA LEU A 300 -11.09 -23.74 -8.91
C LEU A 300 -10.21 -22.82 -9.76
N LEU A 301 -9.45 -21.94 -9.10
CA LEU A 301 -8.65 -20.91 -9.75
C LEU A 301 -7.15 -21.06 -9.44
N PHE A 302 -6.34 -21.28 -10.46
CA PHE A 302 -4.88 -21.26 -10.35
C PHE A 302 -4.29 -19.95 -10.87
N ASP A 303 -4.73 -19.53 -12.05
CA ASP A 303 -4.30 -18.31 -12.72
C ASP A 303 -5.45 -17.73 -13.54
N THR A 304 -5.78 -16.46 -13.31
CA THR A 304 -6.81 -15.73 -14.06
C THR A 304 -6.44 -15.46 -15.51
N GLU A 305 -5.15 -15.53 -15.85
CA GLU A 305 -4.64 -15.31 -17.21
C GLU A 305 -4.44 -16.63 -17.97
N ALA A 306 -4.63 -17.78 -17.32
CA ALA A 306 -4.53 -19.08 -17.97
C ALA A 306 -5.62 -19.23 -19.05
N SER A 307 -5.20 -19.70 -20.21
CA SER A 307 -6.10 -20.01 -21.34
C SER A 307 -6.31 -21.51 -21.53
N GLN A 308 -5.53 -22.33 -20.82
CA GLN A 308 -5.58 -23.79 -20.83
C GLN A 308 -6.84 -24.30 -20.11
N SER A 309 -7.19 -25.57 -20.38
CA SER A 309 -8.25 -26.26 -19.65
C SER A 309 -7.88 -26.47 -18.17
N LEU A 310 -8.88 -26.63 -17.30
CA LEU A 310 -8.63 -26.87 -15.87
C LEU A 310 -7.78 -28.13 -15.63
N ASP A 311 -7.96 -29.17 -16.43
CA ASP A 311 -7.13 -30.39 -16.37
C ASP A 311 -5.64 -30.10 -16.60
N GLU A 312 -5.35 -29.29 -17.61
CA GLU A 312 -3.98 -28.85 -17.92
C GLU A 312 -3.42 -27.95 -16.81
N GLN A 313 -4.22 -27.03 -16.27
CA GLN A 313 -3.81 -26.16 -15.16
C GLN A 313 -3.49 -26.96 -13.88
N ILE A 314 -4.31 -27.96 -13.54
CA ILE A 314 -4.05 -28.88 -12.41
C ILE A 314 -2.71 -29.59 -12.63
N HIS A 315 -2.49 -30.11 -13.84
CA HIS A 315 -1.26 -30.81 -14.18
C HIS A 315 -0.03 -29.88 -14.09
N GLU A 316 -0.11 -28.68 -14.68
CA GLU A 316 0.93 -27.67 -14.61
C GLU A 316 1.23 -27.26 -13.16
N TYR A 317 0.20 -27.06 -12.33
CA TYR A 317 0.37 -26.73 -10.92
C TYR A 317 1.10 -27.85 -10.15
N MET A 318 0.72 -29.11 -10.36
CA MET A 318 1.38 -30.26 -9.72
C MET A 318 2.86 -30.37 -10.08
N GLN A 319 3.24 -30.05 -11.33
CA GLN A 319 4.63 -30.10 -11.80
C GLN A 319 5.42 -28.83 -11.48
N GLY A 320 4.73 -27.70 -11.30
CA GLY A 320 5.27 -26.39 -11.03
C GLY A 320 5.24 -26.03 -9.55
N GLU A 321 4.43 -25.02 -9.19
CA GLU A 321 4.38 -24.46 -7.82
C GLU A 321 3.95 -25.47 -6.76
N GLY A 322 3.00 -26.34 -7.08
CA GLY A 322 2.50 -27.37 -6.19
C GLY A 322 3.52 -28.47 -5.87
N ARG A 323 4.61 -28.58 -6.63
CA ARG A 323 5.65 -29.61 -6.45
C ARG A 323 6.26 -29.60 -5.04
N VAL A 324 6.29 -28.45 -4.36
CA VAL A 324 6.79 -28.33 -2.98
C VAL A 324 6.02 -29.20 -1.99
N PHE A 325 4.75 -29.49 -2.28
CA PHE A 325 3.89 -30.37 -1.47
C PHE A 325 3.96 -31.84 -1.89
N ASN A 326 4.76 -32.17 -2.92
CA ASN A 326 4.94 -33.51 -3.46
C ASN A 326 3.61 -34.25 -3.75
N PRO A 327 2.67 -33.64 -4.52
CA PRO A 327 1.36 -34.22 -4.77
C PRO A 327 1.49 -35.53 -5.57
N GLN A 328 0.82 -36.58 -5.12
CA GLN A 328 0.80 -37.88 -5.82
C GLN A 328 -0.50 -38.06 -6.62
N ARG A 329 -1.57 -37.42 -6.18
CA ARG A 329 -2.91 -37.43 -6.78
C ARG A 329 -3.35 -36.01 -7.12
N ALA A 330 -4.25 -35.86 -8.07
CA ALA A 330 -4.86 -34.57 -8.39
C ALA A 330 -5.56 -33.94 -7.16
N GLY A 331 -6.22 -34.74 -6.33
CA GLY A 331 -6.87 -34.25 -5.12
C GLY A 331 -5.92 -33.69 -4.05
N ASP A 332 -4.65 -34.09 -4.05
CA ASP A 332 -3.67 -33.67 -3.03
C ASP A 332 -3.39 -32.15 -3.07
N ILE A 333 -3.71 -31.48 -4.18
CA ILE A 333 -3.46 -30.04 -4.34
C ILE A 333 -4.56 -29.16 -3.73
N ILE A 334 -5.76 -29.72 -3.48
CA ILE A 334 -6.95 -28.95 -3.07
C ILE A 334 -6.63 -28.21 -1.78
N LEU A 335 -6.30 -28.96 -0.72
CA LEU A 335 -6.08 -28.38 0.59
C LEU A 335 -4.92 -27.36 0.62
N PRO A 336 -3.68 -27.69 0.19
CA PRO A 336 -2.59 -26.73 0.25
C PRO A 336 -2.83 -25.48 -0.61
N ASN A 337 -3.49 -25.62 -1.77
CA ASN A 337 -3.83 -24.46 -2.60
C ASN A 337 -4.81 -23.53 -1.88
N PHE A 338 -5.95 -24.05 -1.42
CA PHE A 338 -7.00 -23.22 -0.83
C PHE A 338 -6.64 -22.69 0.56
N ILE A 339 -6.00 -23.49 1.42
CA ILE A 339 -5.46 -22.99 2.69
C ILE A 339 -4.44 -21.89 2.42
N GLY A 340 -3.52 -22.09 1.47
CA GLY A 340 -2.49 -21.08 1.15
C GLY A 340 -3.11 -19.76 0.69
N ARG A 341 -4.07 -19.81 -0.25
CA ARG A 341 -4.76 -18.61 -0.77
C ARG A 341 -5.63 -17.92 0.28
N MET A 342 -6.35 -18.69 1.09
CA MET A 342 -7.15 -18.12 2.20
C MET A 342 -6.28 -17.57 3.32
N SER A 343 -5.13 -18.18 3.59
CA SER A 343 -4.15 -17.64 4.55
C SER A 343 -3.62 -16.28 4.09
N GLN A 344 -3.31 -16.11 2.80
CA GLN A 344 -2.89 -14.82 2.25
C GLN A 344 -3.98 -13.74 2.37
N ALA A 345 -5.24 -14.09 2.09
CA ALA A 345 -6.36 -13.15 2.23
C ALA A 345 -6.61 -12.78 3.70
N ASN A 346 -6.54 -13.76 4.61
CA ASN A 346 -6.69 -13.54 6.06
C ASN A 346 -5.56 -12.69 6.64
N ASP A 347 -4.30 -12.98 6.29
CA ASP A 347 -3.14 -12.17 6.66
C ASP A 347 -3.32 -10.71 6.22
N LEU A 348 -3.68 -10.50 4.95
CA LEU A 348 -3.86 -9.15 4.42
C LEU A 348 -4.98 -8.38 5.15
N LEU A 349 -6.13 -9.02 5.40
CA LEU A 349 -7.23 -8.38 6.12
C LEU A 349 -6.85 -8.11 7.58
N ARG A 350 -6.12 -9.03 8.23
CA ARG A 350 -5.63 -8.84 9.59
C ARG A 350 -4.66 -7.66 9.69
N ARG A 351 -3.66 -7.59 8.79
CA ARG A 351 -2.71 -6.46 8.73
C ARG A 351 -3.41 -5.15 8.38
N SER A 352 -4.43 -5.20 7.51
CA SER A 352 -5.27 -4.03 7.19
C SER A 352 -6.02 -3.52 8.43
N LEU A 353 -6.56 -4.43 9.26
CA LEU A 353 -7.19 -4.05 10.52
C LEU A 353 -6.19 -3.48 11.52
N GLU A 354 -5.05 -4.13 11.73
CA GLU A 354 -4.01 -3.69 12.68
C GLU A 354 -3.43 -2.32 12.28
N LEU A 355 -3.16 -2.11 10.99
CA LEU A 355 -2.63 -0.85 10.47
C LEU A 355 -3.71 0.17 10.17
N ARG A 356 -5.00 -0.12 10.45
CA ARG A 356 -6.13 0.77 10.15
C ARG A 356 -6.14 1.26 8.69
N GLY A 357 -5.89 0.33 7.77
CA GLY A 357 -5.83 0.57 6.34
C GLY A 357 -6.81 -0.29 5.54
N THR A 358 -6.81 -0.11 4.23
CA THR A 358 -7.55 -0.93 3.28
C THR A 358 -6.63 -1.93 2.58
N PRO A 359 -7.08 -3.16 2.29
CA PRO A 359 -6.35 -4.08 1.44
C PRO A 359 -6.01 -3.49 0.07
N LEU A 360 -4.83 -3.83 -0.44
CA LEU A 360 -4.34 -3.50 -1.78
C LEU A 360 -3.71 -4.76 -2.40
N ILE A 361 -4.27 -5.25 -3.50
CA ILE A 361 -3.76 -6.41 -4.25
C ILE A 361 -3.64 -6.01 -5.71
N ASP A 362 -2.50 -6.27 -6.34
CA ASP A 362 -2.35 -6.14 -7.79
C ASP A 362 -2.50 -7.49 -8.53
N ALA A 363 -2.10 -8.61 -7.95
CA ALA A 363 -2.29 -9.92 -8.57
C ALA A 363 -3.78 -10.29 -8.70
N GLU A 364 -4.27 -10.46 -9.93
CA GLU A 364 -5.69 -10.66 -10.19
C GLU A 364 -6.24 -11.96 -9.60
N THR A 365 -5.47 -13.05 -9.66
CA THR A 365 -5.79 -14.31 -8.97
C THR A 365 -6.01 -14.09 -7.48
N SER A 366 -5.08 -13.41 -6.80
CA SER A 366 -5.18 -13.16 -5.36
C SER A 366 -6.32 -12.21 -5.00
N TRP A 367 -6.64 -11.27 -5.91
CA TRP A 367 -7.82 -10.41 -5.77
C TRP A 367 -9.12 -11.22 -5.78
N ARG A 368 -9.25 -12.21 -6.67
CA ARG A 368 -10.43 -13.10 -6.71
C ARG A 368 -10.62 -13.85 -5.40
N TYR A 369 -9.54 -14.38 -4.82
CA TYR A 369 -9.59 -15.04 -3.52
C TYR A 369 -10.00 -14.10 -2.38
N LEU A 370 -9.48 -12.86 -2.37
CA LEU A 370 -9.92 -11.86 -1.39
C LEU A 370 -11.41 -11.54 -1.58
N ASN A 371 -11.88 -11.38 -2.81
CA ASN A 371 -13.28 -11.09 -3.11
C ASN A 371 -14.21 -12.21 -2.62
N TRP A 372 -13.89 -13.48 -2.90
CA TRP A 372 -14.66 -14.61 -2.36
C TRP A 372 -14.67 -14.64 -0.84
N LYS A 373 -13.53 -14.33 -0.20
CA LYS A 373 -13.49 -14.22 1.26
C LYS A 373 -14.44 -13.12 1.77
N LEU A 374 -14.44 -11.94 1.14
CA LEU A 374 -15.35 -10.85 1.51
C LEU A 374 -16.82 -11.26 1.31
N GLU A 375 -17.14 -11.98 0.23
CA GLU A 375 -18.49 -12.54 -0.01
C GLU A 375 -18.88 -13.53 1.11
N TYR A 376 -17.97 -14.40 1.54
CA TYR A 376 -18.21 -15.35 2.63
C TYR A 376 -18.33 -14.72 4.02
N ASP A 377 -17.85 -13.49 4.17
CA ASP A 377 -17.90 -12.69 5.39
C ASP A 377 -18.91 -11.52 5.28
N ALA A 378 -19.70 -11.43 4.20
CA ALA A 378 -20.56 -10.28 3.89
C ALA A 378 -21.51 -9.90 5.04
N ASP A 379 -22.12 -10.88 5.72
CA ASP A 379 -22.98 -10.65 6.89
C ASP A 379 -22.26 -9.92 8.04
N ARG A 380 -20.93 -10.08 8.14
CA ARG A 380 -20.07 -9.47 9.15
C ARG A 380 -19.50 -8.11 8.70
N LEU A 381 -19.60 -7.77 7.42
CA LEU A 381 -19.03 -6.55 6.82
C LEU A 381 -19.99 -5.35 6.81
N SER A 382 -21.24 -5.53 7.20
CA SER A 382 -22.32 -4.52 7.11
C SER A 382 -22.08 -3.18 7.84
N SER A 383 -21.07 -3.09 8.71
CA SER A 383 -20.69 -1.86 9.43
C SER A 383 -19.33 -1.27 9.02
N THR A 384 -18.63 -1.86 8.06
CA THR A 384 -17.27 -1.44 7.66
C THR A 384 -17.34 -0.50 6.47
N ASP A 385 -16.66 0.65 6.52
CA ASP A 385 -16.53 1.52 5.35
C ASP A 385 -15.57 0.89 4.33
N LEU A 386 -16.13 0.39 3.23
CA LEU A 386 -15.38 -0.21 2.13
C LEU A 386 -15.03 0.80 1.03
N THR A 387 -15.42 2.07 1.17
CA THR A 387 -15.16 3.11 0.15
C THR A 387 -13.69 3.16 -0.26
N PRO A 388 -12.69 3.15 0.66
CA PRO A 388 -11.29 3.12 0.26
C PRO A 388 -10.91 1.90 -0.58
N LEU A 389 -11.42 0.71 -0.25
CA LEU A 389 -11.17 -0.52 -1.00
C LEU A 389 -11.70 -0.42 -2.43
N HIS A 390 -12.93 0.05 -2.58
CA HIS A 390 -13.57 0.24 -3.89
C HIS A 390 -12.86 1.29 -4.75
N VAL A 391 -12.45 2.42 -4.18
CA VAL A 391 -11.72 3.46 -4.92
C VAL A 391 -10.36 2.95 -5.37
N VAL A 392 -9.60 2.34 -4.46
CA VAL A 392 -8.28 1.77 -4.76
C VAL A 392 -8.37 0.72 -5.86
N ARG A 393 -9.33 -0.20 -5.77
CA ARG A 393 -9.55 -1.21 -6.80
C ARG A 393 -9.96 -0.58 -8.14
N GLY A 394 -10.84 0.43 -8.11
CA GLY A 394 -11.25 1.18 -9.30
C GLY A 394 -10.07 1.85 -10.00
N LEU A 395 -9.16 2.47 -9.25
CA LEU A 395 -7.93 3.08 -9.79
C LEU A 395 -7.00 2.04 -10.42
N GLN A 396 -6.83 0.87 -9.79
CA GLN A 396 -6.02 -0.21 -10.36
C GLN A 396 -6.61 -0.75 -11.66
N SER A 397 -7.93 -0.99 -11.70
CA SER A 397 -8.64 -1.43 -12.91
C SER A 397 -8.54 -0.38 -14.02
N ALA A 398 -8.75 0.90 -13.71
CA ALA A 398 -8.62 1.99 -14.66
C ALA A 398 -7.20 2.09 -15.23
N ALA A 399 -6.18 1.92 -14.39
CA ALA A 399 -4.77 1.92 -14.79
C ALA A 399 -4.37 0.74 -15.69
N ARG A 400 -5.10 -0.38 -15.67
CA ARG A 400 -4.89 -1.51 -16.60
C ARG A 400 -5.70 -1.38 -17.88
N GLY A 401 -6.91 -0.83 -17.77
CA GLY A 401 -7.87 -0.69 -18.86
C GLY A 401 -7.81 0.67 -19.53
N GLU A 402 -8.87 1.45 -19.36
CA GLU A 402 -9.17 2.65 -20.17
C GLU A 402 -8.27 3.86 -19.88
N MET A 403 -7.56 3.87 -18.74
CA MET A 403 -6.73 4.98 -18.26
C MET A 403 -5.31 4.54 -17.94
N GLN A 404 -4.64 3.85 -18.88
CA GLN A 404 -3.27 3.32 -18.69
C GLN A 404 -2.23 4.34 -18.21
N TRP A 405 -2.44 5.63 -18.48
CA TRP A 405 -1.56 6.69 -18.00
C TRP A 405 -1.54 6.80 -16.46
N LEU A 406 -2.60 6.38 -15.75
CA LEU A 406 -2.64 6.31 -14.28
C LEU A 406 -1.59 5.36 -13.72
N GLY A 407 -1.33 4.24 -14.41
CA GLY A 407 -0.28 3.29 -14.01
C GLY A 407 1.15 3.79 -14.27
N ASN A 408 1.30 5.01 -14.80
CA ASN A 408 2.58 5.54 -15.29
C ASN A 408 2.88 6.96 -14.80
N ILE A 409 2.19 7.43 -13.77
CA ILE A 409 2.50 8.70 -13.13
C ILE A 409 3.91 8.61 -12.51
N PRO A 410 4.86 9.49 -12.91
CA PRO A 410 6.22 9.47 -12.37
C PRO A 410 6.24 9.74 -10.86
N PRO A 411 7.17 9.12 -10.10
CA PRO A 411 7.32 9.38 -8.67
C PRO A 411 7.43 10.85 -8.30
N GLU A 412 8.18 11.63 -9.07
CA GLU A 412 8.41 13.07 -8.81
C GLU A 412 7.10 13.86 -8.92
N ALA A 413 6.20 13.47 -9.82
CA ALA A 413 4.89 14.10 -9.96
C ALA A 413 3.99 13.78 -8.77
N LEU A 414 4.06 12.57 -8.20
CA LEU A 414 3.33 12.23 -6.97
C LEU A 414 3.85 13.04 -5.78
N VAL A 415 5.18 13.17 -5.66
CA VAL A 415 5.80 13.99 -4.60
C VAL A 415 5.39 15.45 -4.75
N GLU A 416 5.40 16.00 -5.97
CA GLU A 416 4.93 17.36 -6.24
C GLU A 416 3.45 17.55 -5.83
N MET A 417 2.57 16.61 -6.19
CA MET A 417 1.16 16.64 -5.80
C MET A 417 1.00 16.65 -4.27
N ARG A 418 1.81 15.86 -3.55
CA ARG A 418 1.79 15.82 -2.08
C ARG A 418 2.22 17.15 -1.46
N GLN A 419 3.32 17.71 -1.94
CA GLN A 419 3.84 18.99 -1.46
C GLN A 419 2.87 20.16 -1.73
N GLN A 420 2.04 20.06 -2.77
CA GLN A 420 1.01 21.05 -3.09
C GLN A 420 -0.32 20.82 -2.34
N GLY A 421 -0.41 19.80 -1.49
CA GLY A 421 -1.64 19.49 -0.75
C GLY A 421 -2.78 18.99 -1.64
N ALA A 422 -2.45 18.40 -2.80
CA ALA A 422 -3.42 18.03 -3.82
C ALA A 422 -4.31 16.83 -3.46
N THR A 423 -3.90 16.03 -2.48
CA THR A 423 -4.53 14.74 -2.19
C THR A 423 -5.98 14.86 -1.74
N GLU A 424 -6.33 15.83 -0.90
CA GLU A 424 -7.70 15.92 -0.35
C GLU A 424 -8.73 16.18 -1.45
N GLU A 425 -8.46 17.15 -2.33
CA GLU A 425 -9.33 17.44 -3.47
C GLU A 425 -9.45 16.23 -4.41
N LEU A 426 -8.33 15.55 -4.70
CA LEU A 426 -8.35 14.33 -5.52
C LEU A 426 -9.17 13.23 -4.84
N ARG A 427 -9.04 13.06 -3.53
CA ARG A 427 -9.80 12.08 -2.75
C ARG A 427 -11.30 12.34 -2.85
N GLU A 428 -11.74 13.57 -2.63
CA GLU A 428 -13.14 13.97 -2.75
C GLU A 428 -13.70 13.77 -4.16
N ILE A 429 -12.88 13.97 -5.19
CA ILE A 429 -13.26 13.68 -6.58
C ILE A 429 -13.42 12.17 -6.76
N LEU A 430 -12.42 11.39 -6.36
CA LEU A 430 -12.34 9.96 -6.64
C LEU A 430 -13.38 9.14 -5.86
N SER A 431 -13.70 9.51 -4.61
CA SER A 431 -14.67 8.80 -3.77
C SER A 431 -16.13 9.17 -4.03
N ARG A 432 -16.40 10.18 -4.86
CA ARG A 432 -17.75 10.70 -5.08
C ARG A 432 -18.69 9.62 -5.60
N GLY A 433 -19.79 9.38 -4.88
CA GLY A 433 -20.80 8.38 -5.21
C GLY A 433 -20.38 6.92 -4.98
N VAL A 434 -19.12 6.66 -4.62
CA VAL A 434 -18.61 5.30 -4.39
C VAL A 434 -19.16 4.70 -3.10
N SER A 435 -19.32 5.51 -2.05
CA SER A 435 -19.86 5.07 -0.76
C SER A 435 -21.29 4.54 -0.86
N ASP A 436 -22.11 5.17 -1.71
CA ASP A 436 -23.52 4.76 -1.88
C ASP A 436 -23.61 3.42 -2.60
N ILE A 437 -22.74 3.21 -3.60
CA ILE A 437 -22.66 1.95 -4.34
C ILE A 437 -22.14 0.84 -3.41
N SER A 438 -21.02 1.06 -2.72
CA SER A 438 -20.40 0.05 -1.85
C SER A 438 -21.27 -0.31 -0.65
N ALA A 439 -22.06 0.62 -0.11
CA ALA A 439 -23.03 0.33 0.94
C ALA A 439 -24.22 -0.51 0.45
N SER A 440 -24.61 -0.35 -0.83
CA SER A 440 -25.73 -1.10 -1.41
C SER A 440 -25.35 -2.52 -1.86
N ASP A 441 -24.14 -2.70 -2.37
CA ASP A 441 -23.60 -3.96 -2.86
C ASP A 441 -22.08 -4.02 -2.65
N PRO A 442 -21.62 -4.47 -1.46
CA PRO A 442 -20.20 -4.55 -1.09
C PRO A 442 -19.31 -5.36 -2.03
N ALA A 443 -19.88 -6.26 -2.83
CA ALA A 443 -19.13 -7.11 -3.77
C ALA A 443 -19.02 -6.48 -5.17
N ASN A 444 -19.69 -5.36 -5.44
CA ASN A 444 -19.82 -4.79 -6.79
C ASN A 444 -18.68 -3.83 -7.16
N PHE A 445 -17.49 -4.39 -7.31
CA PHE A 445 -16.31 -3.62 -7.69
C PHE A 445 -16.36 -3.07 -9.12
N PHE A 446 -17.18 -3.66 -10.01
CA PHE A 446 -17.33 -3.20 -11.38
C PHE A 446 -18.03 -1.83 -11.43
N GLN A 447 -19.18 -1.68 -10.77
CA GLN A 447 -19.90 -0.40 -10.74
C GLN A 447 -19.08 0.71 -10.08
N THR A 448 -18.36 0.41 -8.99
CA THR A 448 -17.48 1.40 -8.38
C THR A 448 -16.28 1.77 -9.25
N THR A 449 -15.78 0.84 -10.06
CA THR A 449 -14.72 1.15 -11.04
C THR A 449 -15.22 2.14 -12.08
N ASP A 450 -16.39 1.89 -12.66
CA ASP A 450 -17.01 2.81 -13.64
C ASP A 450 -17.24 4.19 -13.03
N GLN A 451 -17.73 4.25 -11.80
CA GLN A 451 -17.94 5.51 -11.09
C GLN A 451 -16.63 6.29 -10.87
N VAL A 452 -15.53 5.62 -10.50
CA VAL A 452 -14.21 6.26 -10.34
C VAL A 452 -13.70 6.81 -11.69
N VAL A 453 -13.87 6.05 -12.77
CA VAL A 453 -13.50 6.46 -14.13
C VAL A 453 -14.30 7.71 -14.55
N ASP A 454 -15.61 7.72 -14.30
CA ASP A 454 -16.48 8.84 -14.62
C ASP A 454 -16.16 10.08 -13.77
N ASN A 455 -15.79 9.90 -12.50
CA ASN A 455 -15.31 10.99 -11.65
C ASN A 455 -14.07 11.68 -12.24
N ILE A 456 -13.10 10.90 -12.72
CA ILE A 456 -11.89 11.43 -13.37
C ILE A 456 -12.24 12.16 -14.67
N ARG A 457 -13.09 11.57 -15.52
CA ARG A 457 -13.55 12.20 -16.77
C ARG A 457 -14.25 13.52 -16.50
N GLY A 458 -15.21 13.53 -15.58
CA GLY A 458 -15.94 14.74 -15.18
C GLY A 458 -15.01 15.83 -14.66
N ALA A 459 -14.02 15.48 -13.84
CA ALA A 459 -13.01 16.44 -13.38
C ALA A 459 -12.18 17.01 -14.54
N PHE A 460 -11.76 16.17 -15.49
CA PHE A 460 -11.01 16.61 -16.67
C PHE A 460 -11.83 17.51 -17.59
N GLU A 461 -13.11 17.18 -17.82
CA GLU A 461 -14.04 18.01 -18.58
C GLU A 461 -14.23 19.37 -17.91
N GLN A 462 -14.46 19.39 -16.59
CA GLN A 462 -14.58 20.64 -15.83
C GLN A 462 -13.30 21.47 -15.91
N HIS A 463 -12.13 20.85 -15.83
CA HIS A 463 -10.84 21.53 -15.99
C HIS A 463 -10.69 22.13 -17.40
N GLN A 464 -11.04 21.38 -18.45
CA GLN A 464 -11.04 21.88 -19.83
C GLN A 464 -12.03 23.02 -20.04
N GLN A 465 -13.22 22.95 -19.44
CA GLN A 465 -14.19 24.05 -19.47
C GLN A 465 -13.65 25.30 -18.76
N ASN A 466 -12.98 25.14 -17.62
CA ASN A 466 -12.36 26.27 -16.91
C ASN A 466 -11.24 26.91 -17.75
N MET A 467 -10.41 26.10 -18.41
CA MET A 467 -9.42 26.59 -19.37
C MET A 467 -10.05 27.27 -20.58
N THR A 468 -11.17 26.76 -21.07
CA THR A 468 -11.90 27.36 -22.20
C THR A 468 -12.57 28.67 -21.80
N LYS A 469 -13.15 28.75 -20.59
CA LYS A 469 -13.69 30.00 -20.02
C LYS A 469 -12.58 31.04 -19.90
N LEU A 470 -11.42 30.68 -19.36
CA LEU A 470 -10.23 31.56 -19.34
C LEU A 470 -9.87 32.06 -20.75
N ARG A 471 -9.81 31.17 -21.75
CA ARG A 471 -9.51 31.53 -23.13
C ARG A 471 -10.57 32.45 -23.75
N ASN A 472 -11.84 32.19 -23.44
CA ASN A 472 -12.99 32.90 -23.98
C ASN A 472 -13.31 34.20 -23.22
N LYS A 473 -12.65 34.48 -22.09
CA LYS A 473 -12.57 35.86 -21.57
C LYS A 473 -11.79 36.66 -22.62
N THR A 474 -12.48 37.16 -23.65
CA THR A 474 -11.90 37.96 -24.73
C THR A 474 -11.47 39.31 -24.17
N TRP A 475 -10.19 39.49 -23.90
CA TRP A 475 -9.63 40.79 -23.54
C TRP A 475 -9.09 41.45 -24.82
N LYS A 476 -9.92 42.27 -25.46
CA LYS A 476 -9.53 43.09 -26.60
C LYS A 476 -8.88 44.38 -26.09
N PHE A 477 -7.60 44.58 -26.38
CA PHE A 477 -6.90 45.84 -26.12
C PHE A 477 -6.45 46.46 -27.43
N ALA A 478 -6.93 47.68 -27.71
CA ALA A 478 -6.66 48.40 -28.96
C ALA A 478 -6.89 47.55 -30.23
N GLY A 479 -7.90 46.66 -30.22
CA GLY A 479 -8.21 45.76 -31.35
C GLY A 479 -7.44 44.43 -31.39
N VAL A 480 -6.50 44.19 -30.46
CA VAL A 480 -5.69 42.97 -30.36
C VAL A 480 -6.23 42.06 -29.25
N ASP A 481 -6.40 40.77 -29.55
CA ASP A 481 -6.86 39.75 -28.61
C ASP A 481 -5.69 39.15 -27.82
N VAL A 482 -5.54 39.59 -26.58
CA VAL A 482 -4.44 39.17 -25.68
C VAL A 482 -4.73 37.82 -25.01
N GLY A 483 -6.00 37.38 -24.95
CA GLY A 483 -6.39 36.11 -24.32
C GLY A 483 -5.84 34.88 -25.04
N SER A 484 -5.63 35.00 -26.35
CA SER A 484 -5.07 33.94 -27.21
C SER A 484 -3.61 33.58 -26.90
N TRP A 485 -2.82 34.51 -26.32
CA TRP A 485 -1.37 34.33 -26.12
C TRP A 485 -1.02 33.58 -24.83
N ILE A 486 -1.90 33.60 -23.83
CA ILE A 486 -1.70 32.97 -22.52
C ILE A 486 -1.93 31.44 -22.58
N ALA A 487 -2.68 30.99 -23.60
CA ALA A 487 -3.10 29.60 -23.74
C ALA A 487 -2.03 28.66 -24.35
N ILE A 488 -0.99 29.18 -25.01
CA ILE A 488 -0.03 28.35 -25.79
C ILE A 488 1.10 27.74 -24.92
N GLY A 489 1.25 28.15 -23.66
CA GLY A 489 2.20 27.46 -22.76
C GLY A 489 3.66 27.87 -22.95
N THR A 490 3.93 29.16 -23.13
CA THR A 490 5.30 29.71 -23.05
C THR A 490 5.35 30.77 -21.95
N ILE A 491 5.73 30.35 -20.74
CA ILE A 491 6.18 31.30 -19.69
C ILE A 491 7.45 32.06 -20.16
N GLU A 492 8.19 31.52 -21.14
CA GLU A 492 9.40 32.12 -21.72
C GLU A 492 9.17 33.40 -22.54
N VAL A 493 7.99 33.58 -23.14
CA VAL A 493 7.72 34.82 -23.92
C VAL A 493 7.45 36.01 -23.01
N ALA A 494 7.01 35.78 -21.77
CA ALA A 494 6.76 36.87 -20.81
C ALA A 494 8.06 37.44 -20.22
N ALA A 495 9.11 36.63 -20.05
CA ALA A 495 10.44 37.13 -19.67
C ALA A 495 11.05 38.04 -20.75
N ALA A 496 10.72 37.80 -22.03
CA ALA A 496 11.06 38.70 -23.14
C ALA A 496 10.23 40.00 -23.14
N LEU A 497 9.03 39.98 -22.56
CA LEU A 497 8.14 41.15 -22.43
C LEU A 497 8.50 42.06 -21.23
N SER A 498 9.21 41.55 -20.24
CA SER A 498 9.72 42.34 -19.11
C SER A 498 11.13 42.92 -19.32
N GLY A 499 11.75 42.74 -20.50
CA GLY A 499 13.17 43.09 -20.70
C GLY A 499 13.66 43.51 -22.09
N ALA A 500 12.79 43.77 -23.08
CA ALA A 500 13.22 44.19 -24.44
C ALA A 500 12.47 45.44 -24.96
N PRO A 501 13.11 46.28 -25.80
CA PRO A 501 12.67 47.64 -26.18
C PRO A 501 11.52 47.66 -27.22
N THR A 502 10.68 46.63 -27.26
CA THR A 502 9.58 46.48 -28.23
C THR A 502 8.37 47.38 -27.96
N PHE A 503 8.41 48.23 -26.92
CA PHE A 503 7.44 49.32 -26.74
C PHE A 503 7.57 50.44 -27.80
N GLY A 504 8.61 50.43 -28.65
CA GLY A 504 8.80 51.43 -29.71
C GLY A 504 7.66 51.50 -30.74
N VAL A 505 6.87 50.45 -30.91
CA VAL A 505 5.74 50.44 -31.88
C VAL A 505 4.42 50.92 -31.23
N LEU A 506 4.27 50.80 -29.91
CA LEU A 506 3.08 51.28 -29.19
C LEU A 506 3.17 52.77 -28.82
N ALA A 507 4.38 53.33 -28.68
CA ALA A 507 4.57 54.75 -28.40
C ALA A 507 4.10 55.67 -29.55
N PHE A 508 4.04 55.17 -30.79
CA PHE A 508 3.63 55.97 -31.96
C PHE A 508 2.10 56.07 -32.14
N ALA A 509 1.32 55.26 -31.41
CA ALA A 509 -0.15 55.29 -31.44
C ALA A 509 -0.76 55.98 -30.19
N ALA A 510 0.04 56.23 -29.15
CA ALA A 510 -0.40 56.82 -27.89
C ALA A 510 -0.70 58.33 -27.98
N ASP A 511 -0.22 59.02 -29.02
CA ASP A 511 -0.40 60.47 -29.19
C ASP A 511 -1.78 60.87 -29.75
N GLN A 512 -2.63 59.91 -30.13
CA GLN A 512 -3.97 60.19 -30.69
C GLN A 512 -5.15 59.65 -29.87
N LEU A 513 -4.91 59.05 -28.70
CA LEU A 513 -5.98 58.52 -27.85
C LEU A 513 -5.97 59.20 -26.48
N LEU A 514 -6.79 60.23 -26.35
CA LEU A 514 -7.23 60.82 -25.09
C LEU A 514 -8.08 59.81 -24.29
N ASP A 515 -7.45 58.77 -23.72
CA ASP A 515 -7.97 58.02 -22.56
C ASP A 515 -6.84 57.20 -21.90
N VAL A 516 -5.84 57.92 -21.40
CA VAL A 516 -4.64 57.43 -20.69
C VAL A 516 -4.90 56.63 -19.37
N PRO A 517 -6.08 56.64 -18.70
CA PRO A 517 -6.26 55.86 -17.47
C PRO A 517 -6.17 54.33 -17.66
N LYS A 518 -6.64 53.79 -18.79
CA LYS A 518 -6.81 52.33 -19.01
C LYS A 518 -5.50 51.57 -19.27
N LEU A 519 -4.45 52.26 -19.73
CA LEU A 519 -3.13 51.67 -19.98
C LEU A 519 -2.37 51.37 -18.68
N LYS A 520 -2.63 52.11 -17.59
CA LYS A 520 -1.97 51.89 -16.29
C LYS A 520 -2.48 50.64 -15.57
N GLU A 521 -3.68 50.15 -15.88
CA GLU A 521 -4.27 48.94 -15.31
C GLU A 521 -3.82 47.64 -16.02
N LEU A 522 -3.15 47.77 -17.18
CA LEU A 522 -2.71 46.63 -17.99
C LEU A 522 -1.80 45.65 -17.26
N PRO A 523 -0.76 46.09 -16.53
CA PRO A 523 0.13 45.17 -15.84
C PRO A 523 -0.62 44.36 -14.78
N ASN A 524 -1.54 45.00 -14.04
CA ASN A 524 -2.31 44.35 -12.99
C ASN A 524 -3.29 43.32 -13.54
N LYS A 525 -4.03 43.64 -14.61
CA LYS A 525 -4.95 42.69 -15.26
C LYS A 525 -4.22 41.51 -15.91
N PHE A 526 -3.06 41.75 -16.50
CA PHE A 526 -2.22 40.68 -17.04
C PHE A 526 -1.68 39.77 -15.93
N GLN A 527 -1.22 40.35 -14.81
CA GLN A 527 -0.82 39.60 -13.62
C GLN A 527 -1.97 38.78 -13.03
N GLU A 528 -3.19 39.31 -12.99
CA GLU A 528 -4.38 38.58 -12.54
C GLU A 528 -4.68 37.36 -13.41
N ILE A 529 -4.62 37.50 -14.74
CA ILE A 529 -4.85 36.37 -15.66
C ILE A 529 -3.73 35.35 -15.57
N GLN A 530 -2.47 35.78 -15.46
CA GLN A 530 -1.35 34.86 -15.22
C GLN A 530 -1.53 34.11 -13.91
N LYS A 531 -2.01 34.78 -12.86
CA LYS A 531 -2.29 34.16 -11.57
C LYS A 531 -3.44 33.14 -11.69
N GLU A 532 -4.55 33.49 -12.34
CA GLU A 532 -5.71 32.61 -12.53
C GLU A 532 -5.36 31.38 -13.40
N ALA A 533 -4.60 31.58 -14.48
CA ALA A 533 -4.11 30.50 -15.33
C ALA A 533 -3.10 29.61 -14.61
N LYS A 534 -2.20 30.19 -13.80
CA LYS A 534 -1.29 29.43 -12.94
C LYS A 534 -2.08 28.59 -11.95
N THR A 535 -3.03 29.19 -11.22
CA THR A 535 -3.90 28.48 -10.27
C THR A 535 -4.65 27.31 -10.91
N ILE A 536 -5.21 27.47 -12.11
CA ILE A 536 -5.91 26.37 -12.79
C ILE A 536 -4.92 25.28 -13.24
N LYS A 537 -3.73 25.64 -13.74
CA LYS A 537 -2.72 24.66 -14.19
C LYS A 537 -2.06 23.90 -13.05
N THR A 538 -1.87 24.55 -11.91
CA THR A 538 -1.29 23.97 -10.70
C THR A 538 -2.35 23.45 -9.73
N SER A 539 -3.63 23.39 -10.15
CA SER A 539 -4.64 22.73 -9.34
C SER A 539 -4.39 21.22 -9.34
N PRO A 540 -4.89 20.45 -8.36
CA PRO A 540 -4.75 19.00 -8.30
C PRO A 540 -5.15 18.31 -9.61
N VAL A 541 -6.32 18.67 -10.13
CA VAL A 541 -6.80 18.21 -11.44
C VAL A 541 -5.90 18.69 -12.59
N GLY A 542 -5.36 19.91 -12.52
CA GLY A 542 -4.43 20.45 -13.51
C GLY A 542 -3.10 19.70 -13.57
N LEU A 543 -2.50 19.35 -12.42
CA LEU A 543 -1.31 18.52 -12.34
C LEU A 543 -1.56 17.12 -12.91
N LEU A 544 -2.71 16.53 -12.56
CA LEU A 544 -3.10 15.20 -13.05
C LEU A 544 -3.34 15.20 -14.57
N PHE A 545 -4.03 16.23 -15.07
CA PHE A 545 -4.30 16.43 -16.50
C PHE A 545 -3.03 16.66 -17.33
N GLN A 546 -1.98 17.25 -16.74
CA GLN A 546 -0.68 17.35 -17.41
C GLN A 546 -0.05 15.97 -17.60
N GLN A 547 -0.14 15.08 -16.61
CA GLN A 547 0.40 13.72 -16.75
C GLN A 547 -0.37 12.92 -17.80
N SER A 548 -1.70 13.06 -17.87
CA SER A 548 -2.51 12.37 -18.88
C SER A 548 -2.20 12.80 -20.32
N LYS A 549 -1.58 13.96 -20.52
CA LYS A 549 -1.18 14.49 -21.84
C LYS A 549 0.24 14.15 -22.24
N LYS A 550 1.09 13.72 -21.32
CA LYS A 550 2.45 13.28 -21.66
C LYS A 550 2.34 12.00 -22.48
N LYS A 551 2.49 12.13 -23.80
CA LYS A 551 2.69 10.97 -24.69
C LYS A 551 4.03 10.33 -24.31
N ARG A 552 4.02 9.00 -24.19
CA ARG A 552 5.23 8.19 -24.11
C ARG A 552 6.07 8.38 -25.36
#